data_AF-A0A7V3D371-F1
#
_entry.id   AF-A0A7V3D371-F1
#
_cell.length_a   1.000
_cell.length_b   1.000
_cell.length_c   1.000
_cell.angle_alpha   90.00
_cell.angle_beta   90.00
_cell.angle_gamma   90.00
#
_symmetry.space_group_name_H-M   'P 1'
#
loop_
_entity.id
_entity.type
_entity.pdbx_description
1 polymer ?
#
loop_
_entity_poly.entity_id
_entity_poly.type
_entity_poly.pdbx_seq_one_letter_code
_entity_poly.pdbx_strand_id
1 'polypeptide(L)'
;MRLRWFILLAALPALGLLAVPRGQTQVQNEKLYLADINVNPPHISTDKSVKYDYDIVYVRAPRAGDKVHKRFYTDFSAPVTLEPGADLMLLHPDGKEEVLVAGGKGSVTDPFVSFDGEWVYYTHIHNLQNASQWNPPRQGADIYKIHLKSRKMVRLTNQKFSPNTGAAGWSKDFRTPEMGKSYIETGVYNMGACPLPGGRIVFTSNRDGFRPAKGYPAIALQLFVMDDRDTDIG
;
A
#
# COMPACT_ATOMS: atom_id res chain seq x y z
N MET A 1 19.95 -81.59 -39.34
CA MET A 1 18.70 -81.45 -38.55
C MET A 1 19.07 -80.84 -37.20
N ARG A 2 18.21 -79.95 -36.67
CA ARG A 2 18.46 -79.02 -35.57
C ARG A 2 19.08 -79.68 -34.32
N LEU A 3 19.86 -78.90 -33.55
CA LEU A 3 19.45 -78.35 -32.24
C LEU A 3 20.58 -78.34 -31.17
N ARG A 4 21.02 -77.11 -30.83
CA ARG A 4 21.23 -76.56 -29.46
C ARG A 4 22.50 -76.85 -28.61
N TRP A 5 23.03 -75.70 -28.12
CA TRP A 5 23.54 -75.38 -26.76
C TRP A 5 25.05 -75.69 -26.55
N PHE A 6 25.92 -74.88 -25.93
CA PHE A 6 25.77 -73.73 -25.01
C PHE A 6 27.19 -73.12 -24.71
N ILE A 7 27.26 -71.81 -24.34
CA ILE A 7 28.06 -71.23 -23.22
C ILE A 7 29.61 -71.14 -23.39
N LEU A 8 30.44 -70.18 -22.89
CA LEU A 8 30.47 -68.92 -22.10
C LEU A 8 31.75 -68.19 -22.64
N LEU A 9 31.75 -66.91 -22.99
CA LEU A 9 32.06 -65.74 -22.13
C LEU A 9 33.53 -65.65 -21.65
N ALA A 10 34.26 -64.65 -22.17
CA ALA A 10 35.31 -63.95 -21.45
C ALA A 10 35.34 -62.49 -21.93
N ALA A 11 34.94 -61.59 -21.03
CA ALA A 11 34.92 -60.15 -21.22
C ALA A 11 36.26 -59.53 -20.79
N LEU A 12 36.71 -58.52 -21.53
CA LEU A 12 37.70 -57.53 -21.11
C LEU A 12 37.22 -56.15 -21.57
N PRO A 13 37.22 -55.11 -20.71
CA PRO A 13 36.55 -53.85 -20.99
C PRO A 13 37.50 -52.87 -21.69
N ALA A 14 37.16 -52.43 -22.90
CA ALA A 14 37.79 -51.27 -23.51
C ALA A 14 36.90 -50.04 -23.23
N LEU A 15 37.36 -49.17 -22.34
CA LEU A 15 36.79 -47.85 -22.07
C LEU A 15 36.74 -47.03 -23.37
N GLY A 16 35.58 -46.98 -24.01
CA GLY A 16 35.25 -45.98 -25.01
C GLY A 16 34.68 -44.75 -24.32
N LEU A 17 35.52 -43.73 -24.11
CA LEU A 17 35.07 -42.38 -23.74
C LEU A 17 34.20 -41.81 -24.87
N LEU A 18 32.89 -41.97 -24.76
CA LEU A 18 31.94 -41.24 -25.58
C LEU A 18 32.00 -39.77 -25.16
N ALA A 19 32.67 -38.95 -25.97
CA ALA A 19 32.62 -37.51 -25.86
C ALA A 19 31.17 -37.06 -26.10
N VAL A 20 30.43 -36.83 -25.02
CA VAL A 20 29.16 -36.10 -25.09
C VAL A 20 29.49 -34.71 -25.64
N PRO A 21 28.90 -34.27 -26.75
CA PRO A 21 29.08 -32.91 -27.19
C PRO A 21 28.52 -32.03 -26.07
N ARG A 22 29.41 -31.28 -25.39
CA ARG A 22 28.99 -30.17 -24.55
C ARG A 22 28.23 -29.24 -25.49
N GLY A 23 26.91 -29.29 -25.44
CA GLY A 23 26.09 -28.21 -25.94
C GLY A 23 26.65 -26.95 -25.31
N GLN A 24 27.23 -26.09 -26.12
CA GLN A 24 27.49 -24.73 -25.70
C GLN A 24 26.11 -24.15 -25.44
N THR A 25 25.66 -24.23 -24.19
CA THR A 25 24.63 -23.33 -23.69
C THR A 25 25.25 -21.95 -23.89
N GLN A 26 24.91 -21.29 -25.00
CA GLN A 26 25.16 -19.87 -25.13
C GLN A 26 24.46 -19.28 -23.92
N VAL A 27 25.24 -18.89 -22.92
CA VAL A 27 24.80 -17.97 -21.89
C VAL A 27 24.37 -16.76 -22.69
N GLN A 28 23.06 -16.63 -22.93
CA GLN A 28 22.51 -15.42 -23.50
C GLN A 28 22.85 -14.36 -22.47
N ASN A 29 23.88 -13.55 -22.77
CA ASN A 29 24.21 -12.40 -21.94
C ASN A 29 22.92 -11.61 -21.77
N GLU A 30 22.51 -11.43 -20.51
CA GLU A 30 21.27 -10.72 -20.18
C GLU A 30 21.28 -9.37 -20.89
N LYS A 31 20.20 -9.08 -21.62
CA LYS A 31 20.10 -7.83 -22.36
C LYS A 31 19.99 -6.68 -21.35
N LEU A 32 21.10 -5.99 -21.10
CA LEU A 32 21.12 -4.80 -20.25
C LEU A 32 20.57 -3.61 -21.04
N TYR A 33 19.55 -2.94 -20.50
CA TYR A 33 18.97 -1.71 -21.06
C TYR A 33 19.74 -0.49 -20.53
N LEU A 34 20.99 -0.34 -20.96
CA LEU A 34 21.92 0.70 -20.47
C LEU A 34 21.69 2.09 -21.09
N ALA A 35 20.76 2.21 -22.04
CA ALA A 35 20.41 3.50 -22.62
C ALA A 35 19.65 4.35 -21.59
N ASP A 36 19.84 5.66 -21.64
CA ASP A 36 19.11 6.60 -20.80
C ASP A 36 17.60 6.41 -20.99
N ILE A 37 16.90 6.21 -19.88
CA ILE A 37 15.44 6.07 -19.88
C ILE A 37 14.85 7.46 -20.15
N ASN A 38 14.00 7.57 -21.16
CA ASN A 38 13.20 8.78 -21.33
C ASN A 38 12.19 8.89 -20.17
N VAL A 39 12.46 9.81 -19.26
CA VAL A 39 11.60 10.12 -18.10
C VAL A 39 10.54 11.19 -18.38
N ASN A 40 10.39 11.59 -19.65
CA ASN A 40 9.37 12.53 -20.11
C ASN A 40 8.40 11.79 -21.04
N PRO A 41 7.45 10.99 -20.50
CA PRO A 41 6.43 10.35 -21.32
C PRO A 41 5.51 11.42 -21.95
N PRO A 42 4.99 11.21 -23.17
CA PRO A 42 4.02 12.12 -23.75
C PRO A 42 2.76 12.18 -22.89
N HIS A 43 2.06 13.32 -22.95
CA HIS A 43 0.78 13.45 -22.26
C HIS A 43 -0.21 12.45 -22.85
N ILE A 44 -1.08 11.91 -21.99
CA ILE A 44 -1.94 10.81 -22.38
C ILE A 44 -2.93 11.20 -23.51
N SER A 45 -3.37 12.46 -23.53
CA SER A 45 -4.20 13.01 -24.61
C SER A 45 -3.52 13.08 -25.99
N THR A 46 -2.19 12.95 -26.05
CA THR A 46 -1.41 13.00 -27.30
C THR A 46 -0.70 11.69 -27.63
N ASP A 47 -0.53 10.79 -26.65
CA ASP A 47 0.11 9.50 -26.84
C ASP A 47 -0.85 8.46 -27.44
N LYS A 48 -0.88 8.40 -28.78
CA LYS A 48 -1.69 7.40 -29.51
C LYS A 48 -1.20 5.96 -29.36
N SER A 49 -0.02 5.75 -28.76
CA SER A 49 0.49 4.40 -28.52
C SER A 49 -0.20 3.73 -27.31
N VAL A 50 -0.75 4.54 -26.40
CA VAL A 50 -1.48 4.07 -25.22
C VAL A 50 -2.98 4.08 -25.52
N LYS A 51 -3.62 2.92 -25.40
CA LYS A 51 -5.08 2.77 -25.52
C LYS A 51 -5.66 2.54 -24.12
N TYR A 52 -6.50 3.45 -23.66
CA TYR A 52 -7.17 3.41 -22.37
C TYR A 52 -8.54 4.08 -22.54
N ASP A 53 -9.56 3.45 -21.99
CA ASP A 53 -10.97 3.80 -22.14
C ASP A 53 -11.69 3.86 -20.79
N TYR A 54 -10.93 3.97 -19.71
CA TYR A 54 -11.41 4.03 -18.34
C TYR A 54 -10.77 5.19 -17.58
N ASP A 55 -11.47 5.68 -16.57
CA ASP A 55 -10.95 6.68 -15.63
C ASP A 55 -9.91 6.04 -14.69
N ILE A 56 -8.88 6.80 -14.33
CA ILE A 56 -7.85 6.38 -13.37
C ILE A 56 -7.97 7.23 -12.12
N VAL A 57 -8.13 6.56 -10.98
CA VAL A 57 -8.04 7.19 -9.66
C VAL A 57 -6.61 7.07 -9.16
N TYR A 58 -6.02 8.18 -8.75
CA TYR A 58 -4.65 8.19 -8.26
C TYR A 58 -4.44 9.28 -7.20
N VAL A 59 -3.32 9.21 -6.48
CA VAL A 59 -2.92 10.24 -5.51
C VAL A 59 -1.82 11.10 -6.11
N ARG A 60 -2.03 12.42 -6.10
CA ARG A 60 -1.06 13.40 -6.59
C ARG A 60 -0.40 14.12 -5.42
N ALA A 61 0.84 13.76 -5.11
CA ALA A 61 1.62 14.41 -4.06
C ALA A 61 2.43 15.61 -4.60
N PRO A 62 2.48 16.75 -3.88
CA PRO A 62 3.33 17.88 -4.26
C PRO A 62 4.82 17.50 -4.22
N ARG A 63 5.53 17.78 -5.31
CA ARG A 63 6.98 17.63 -5.39
C ARG A 63 7.68 18.96 -5.06
N ALA A 64 8.72 18.93 -4.24
CA ALA A 64 9.51 20.12 -3.91
C ALA A 64 10.67 20.41 -4.89
N GLY A 65 10.57 19.91 -6.13
CA GLY A 65 11.66 19.91 -7.10
C GLY A 65 12.82 18.99 -6.72
N ASP A 66 13.98 19.19 -7.33
CA ASP A 66 15.16 18.32 -7.17
C ASP A 66 16.09 18.76 -6.04
N LYS A 67 15.94 19.99 -5.55
CA LYS A 67 16.84 20.59 -4.56
C LYS A 67 16.41 20.35 -3.12
N VAL A 68 15.14 20.03 -2.90
CA VAL A 68 14.55 19.83 -1.57
C VAL A 68 14.09 18.39 -1.46
N HIS A 69 14.75 17.63 -0.59
CA HIS A 69 14.34 16.29 -0.28
C HIS A 69 13.05 16.33 0.57
N LYS A 70 11.94 15.95 -0.04
CA LYS A 70 10.68 15.64 0.65
C LYS A 70 10.84 14.30 1.35
N ARG A 71 10.61 14.28 2.66
CA ARG A 71 11.24 13.31 3.57
C ARG A 71 10.36 12.10 3.86
N PHE A 72 9.05 12.23 3.69
CA PHE A 72 8.10 11.22 4.16
C PHE A 72 7.14 10.77 3.06
N TYR A 73 7.19 9.46 2.82
CA TYR A 73 6.15 8.69 2.17
C TYR A 73 5.73 7.59 3.14
N THR A 74 4.46 7.19 3.10
CA THR A 74 3.97 6.10 3.93
C THR A 74 4.66 4.81 3.49
N ASP A 75 5.50 4.26 4.35
CA ASP A 75 6.18 2.99 4.18
C ASP A 75 6.21 2.22 5.51
N PHE A 76 6.94 1.11 5.58
CA PHE A 76 7.01 0.33 6.81
C PHE A 76 7.67 1.10 7.98
N SER A 77 8.55 2.06 7.70
CA SER A 77 9.33 2.82 8.67
C SER A 77 8.58 4.03 9.23
N ALA A 78 7.75 4.65 8.38
CA ALA A 78 6.94 5.83 8.68
C ALA A 78 5.49 5.62 8.20
N PRO A 79 4.77 4.60 8.71
CA PRO A 79 3.49 4.16 8.15
C PRO A 79 2.36 5.18 8.29
N VAL A 80 2.56 6.21 9.11
CA VAL A 80 1.54 7.20 9.48
C VAL A 80 1.98 8.63 9.19
N THR A 81 3.03 8.83 8.39
CA THR A 81 3.58 10.15 8.08
C THR A 81 3.73 10.32 6.57
N LEU A 82 3.21 11.43 6.06
CA LEU A 82 3.37 11.87 4.68
C LEU A 82 3.68 13.37 4.67
N GLU A 83 4.16 13.86 3.54
CA GLU A 83 4.17 15.30 3.27
C GLU A 83 2.73 15.83 3.09
N PRO A 84 2.39 17.01 3.65
CA PRO A 84 1.05 17.54 3.52
C PRO A 84 0.71 17.93 2.08
N GLY A 85 -0.56 17.74 1.70
CA GLY A 85 -1.14 18.26 0.47
C GLY A 85 -1.26 17.27 -0.69
N ALA A 86 -1.14 15.95 -0.49
CA ALA A 86 -1.47 15.01 -1.56
C ALA A 86 -2.99 14.89 -1.74
N ASP A 87 -3.42 15.07 -2.99
CA ASP A 87 -4.81 15.09 -3.40
C ASP A 87 -5.23 13.74 -3.99
N LEU A 88 -6.50 13.39 -3.82
CA LEU A 88 -7.14 12.32 -4.60
C LEU A 88 -7.60 12.88 -5.94
N MET A 89 -7.18 12.24 -7.02
CA MET A 89 -7.40 12.70 -8.39
C MET A 89 -8.21 11.68 -9.19
N LEU A 90 -8.90 12.18 -10.21
CA LEU A 90 -9.52 11.41 -11.28
C LEU A 90 -8.93 11.88 -12.62
N LEU A 91 -8.30 10.98 -13.36
CA LEU A 91 -7.80 11.20 -14.71
C LEU A 91 -8.74 10.53 -15.72
N HIS A 92 -9.23 11.29 -16.68
CA HIS A 92 -10.13 10.81 -17.72
C HIS A 92 -9.40 10.30 -18.97
N PRO A 93 -10.07 9.47 -19.80
CA PRO A 93 -9.56 9.02 -21.10
C PRO A 93 -9.09 10.15 -22.04
N ASP A 94 -9.64 11.34 -21.93
CA ASP A 94 -9.23 12.50 -22.75
C ASP A 94 -8.03 13.28 -22.18
N GLY A 95 -7.51 12.84 -21.03
CA GLY A 95 -6.41 13.48 -20.32
C GLY A 95 -6.84 14.62 -19.38
N LYS A 96 -8.14 14.89 -19.23
CA LYS A 96 -8.64 15.84 -18.23
C LYS A 96 -8.44 15.27 -16.83
N GLU A 97 -8.05 16.14 -15.90
CA GLU A 97 -7.93 15.80 -14.48
C GLU A 97 -8.96 16.52 -13.61
N GLU A 98 -9.47 15.84 -12.59
CA GLU A 98 -10.33 16.40 -11.55
C GLU A 98 -9.78 16.09 -10.16
N VAL A 99 -9.83 17.07 -9.26
CA VAL A 99 -9.55 16.84 -7.84
C VAL A 99 -10.83 16.29 -7.20
N LEU A 100 -10.77 15.05 -6.72
CA LEU A 100 -11.86 14.43 -5.99
C LEU A 100 -11.89 14.88 -4.53
N VAL A 101 -10.70 14.89 -3.89
CA VAL A 101 -10.54 15.26 -2.48
C VAL A 101 -9.20 15.97 -2.32
N ALA A 102 -9.24 17.18 -1.78
CA ALA A 102 -8.02 17.95 -1.48
C ALA A 102 -7.36 17.46 -0.18
N GLY A 103 -6.05 17.26 -0.20
CA GLY A 103 -5.29 16.83 0.99
C GLY A 103 -5.21 17.92 2.07
N GLY A 104 -5.06 19.18 1.65
CA GLY A 104 -5.02 20.35 2.51
C GLY A 104 -3.84 20.32 3.50
N LYS A 105 -4.12 20.55 4.79
CA LYS A 105 -3.11 20.44 5.86
C LYS A 105 -2.76 19.00 6.21
N GLY A 106 -3.61 18.05 5.80
CA GLY A 106 -3.38 16.62 5.90
C GLY A 106 -2.86 16.07 4.58
N SER A 107 -3.11 14.79 4.33
CA SER A 107 -2.83 14.20 3.03
C SER A 107 -3.68 12.97 2.76
N VAL A 108 -4.09 12.78 1.51
CA VAL A 108 -4.77 11.56 1.06
C VAL A 108 -3.74 10.51 0.67
N THR A 109 -4.02 9.24 1.00
CA THR A 109 -3.25 8.07 0.58
C THR A 109 -4.16 6.85 0.41
N ASP A 110 -3.60 5.77 -0.14
CA ASP A 110 -4.19 4.44 -0.23
C ASP A 110 -5.57 4.42 -0.92
N PRO A 111 -5.68 4.93 -2.17
CA PRO A 111 -6.92 4.86 -2.90
C PRO A 111 -7.24 3.42 -3.30
N PHE A 112 -8.50 3.02 -3.18
CA PHE A 112 -8.99 1.74 -3.67
C PHE A 112 -10.39 1.90 -4.29
N VAL A 113 -10.58 1.40 -5.51
CA VAL A 113 -11.87 1.47 -6.22
C VAL A 113 -12.75 0.28 -5.80
N SER A 114 -14.03 0.52 -5.52
CA SER A 114 -15.00 -0.53 -5.22
C SER A 114 -15.17 -1.49 -6.41
N PHE A 115 -15.68 -2.70 -6.14
CA PHE A 115 -15.83 -3.72 -7.19
C PHE A 115 -16.83 -3.33 -8.30
N ASP A 116 -17.80 -2.47 -8.00
CA ASP A 116 -18.75 -1.91 -8.96
C ASP A 116 -18.21 -0.67 -9.69
N GLY A 117 -17.04 -0.16 -9.30
CA GLY A 117 -16.45 1.04 -9.88
C GLY A 117 -17.12 2.36 -9.47
N GLU A 118 -18.10 2.35 -8.57
CA GLU A 118 -18.87 3.55 -8.22
C GLU A 118 -18.25 4.37 -7.09
N TRP A 119 -17.46 3.74 -6.22
CA TRP A 119 -16.87 4.35 -5.03
C TRP A 119 -15.35 4.23 -5.04
N VAL A 120 -14.71 5.22 -4.41
CA VAL A 120 -13.29 5.17 -4.09
C VAL A 120 -13.14 5.25 -2.58
N TYR A 121 -12.59 4.21 -1.96
CA TYR A 121 -12.10 4.26 -0.59
C TYR A 121 -10.74 4.97 -0.58
N TYR A 122 -10.50 5.79 0.44
CA TYR A 122 -9.22 6.45 0.64
C TYR A 122 -8.97 6.70 2.12
N THR A 123 -7.70 6.86 2.45
CA THR A 123 -7.27 7.28 3.78
C THR A 123 -6.97 8.76 3.78
N HIS A 124 -7.47 9.51 4.75
CA HIS A 124 -7.05 10.89 4.99
C HIS A 124 -6.31 10.97 6.32
N ILE A 125 -5.01 11.27 6.24
CA ILE A 125 -4.19 11.55 7.42
C ILE A 125 -4.39 13.01 7.79
N HIS A 126 -4.88 13.25 9.00
CA HIS A 126 -5.25 14.58 9.45
C HIS A 126 -4.04 15.36 9.93
N ASN A 127 -3.90 16.59 9.44
CA ASN A 127 -2.92 17.59 9.89
C ASN A 127 -1.47 17.06 10.05
N LEU A 128 -0.72 17.06 8.95
CA LEU A 128 0.68 16.63 8.89
C LEU A 128 1.67 17.79 9.08
N GLN A 129 1.20 18.98 9.47
CA GLN A 129 2.07 20.13 9.73
C GLN A 129 2.98 19.83 10.94
N ASN A 130 4.30 19.89 10.73
CA ASN A 130 5.32 19.58 11.74
C ASN A 130 5.29 18.12 12.26
N ALA A 131 4.68 17.21 11.51
CA ALA A 131 4.69 15.78 11.79
C ALA A 131 6.04 15.13 11.43
N SER A 132 6.37 14.03 12.09
CA SER A 132 7.48 13.16 11.69
C SER A 132 7.19 11.71 12.07
N GLN A 133 8.01 10.77 11.58
CA GLN A 133 7.91 9.36 11.95
C GLN A 133 7.95 9.10 13.47
N TRP A 134 8.54 10.01 14.25
CA TRP A 134 8.68 9.91 15.70
C TRP A 134 7.67 10.77 16.48
N ASN A 135 7.00 11.69 15.79
CA ASN A 135 5.98 12.58 16.35
C ASN A 135 4.77 12.59 15.41
N PRO A 136 4.02 11.47 15.35
CA PRO A 136 2.89 11.35 14.45
C PRO A 136 1.71 12.22 14.95
N PRO A 137 0.89 12.80 14.05
CA PRO A 137 -0.23 13.66 14.42
C PRO A 137 -1.18 13.09 15.49
N ARG A 138 -1.61 13.93 16.43
CA ARG A 138 -2.63 13.53 17.41
C ARG A 138 -4.00 13.34 16.74
N GLN A 139 -4.23 13.95 15.59
CA GLN A 139 -5.49 13.89 14.86
C GLN A 139 -5.71 12.53 14.16
N GLY A 140 -4.65 11.74 13.96
CA GLY A 140 -4.75 10.40 13.38
C GLY A 140 -5.10 10.39 11.90
N ALA A 141 -5.70 9.30 11.45
CA ALA A 141 -6.21 9.13 10.10
C ALA A 141 -7.54 8.36 10.12
N ASP A 142 -8.42 8.71 9.19
CA ASP A 142 -9.68 8.00 8.99
C ASP A 142 -9.84 7.55 7.54
N ILE A 143 -10.68 6.54 7.39
CA ILE A 143 -11.07 5.96 6.12
C ILE A 143 -12.34 6.66 5.68
N TYR A 144 -12.33 7.09 4.44
CA TYR A 144 -13.45 7.69 3.77
C TYR A 144 -13.75 6.90 2.49
N LYS A 145 -14.95 7.10 1.96
CA LYS A 145 -15.24 6.75 0.57
C LYS A 145 -15.93 7.93 -0.13
N ILE A 146 -15.66 8.09 -1.42
CA ILE A 146 -16.33 9.07 -2.27
C ILE A 146 -17.02 8.36 -3.44
N HIS A 147 -18.29 8.68 -3.66
CA HIS A 147 -19.03 8.20 -4.82
C HIS A 147 -18.63 9.03 -6.04
N LEU A 148 -18.15 8.39 -7.10
CA LEU A 148 -17.58 9.08 -8.25
C LEU A 148 -18.62 9.98 -8.91
N LYS A 149 -19.81 9.49 -9.22
CA LYS A 149 -20.78 10.30 -9.97
C LYS A 149 -21.38 11.46 -9.16
N SER A 150 -21.74 11.23 -7.90
CA SER A 150 -22.46 12.22 -7.08
C SER A 150 -21.56 13.08 -6.21
N ARG A 151 -20.27 12.74 -6.11
CA ARG A 151 -19.30 13.36 -5.20
C ARG A 151 -19.71 13.29 -3.72
N LYS A 152 -20.66 12.40 -3.37
CA LYS A 152 -21.02 12.12 -1.98
C LYS A 152 -19.83 11.50 -1.27
N MET A 153 -19.40 12.11 -0.17
CA MET A 153 -18.37 11.56 0.72
C MET A 153 -19.01 10.90 1.93
N VAL A 154 -18.39 9.82 2.40
CA VAL A 154 -18.78 9.10 3.62
C VAL A 154 -17.54 8.80 4.46
N ARG A 155 -17.56 9.15 5.75
CA ARG A 155 -16.52 8.79 6.73
C ARG A 155 -16.86 7.45 7.40
N LEU A 156 -16.02 6.45 7.19
CA LEU A 156 -16.27 5.08 7.63
C LEU A 156 -15.69 4.77 9.01
N THR A 157 -14.62 5.46 9.42
CA THR A 157 -13.97 5.25 10.72
C THR A 157 -13.86 6.53 11.55
N ASN A 158 -13.56 6.36 12.84
CA ASN A 158 -13.37 7.44 13.78
C ASN A 158 -12.12 7.23 14.67
N GLN A 159 -11.85 8.25 15.49
CA GLN A 159 -10.68 8.36 16.35
C GLN A 159 -10.81 7.65 17.70
N LYS A 160 -11.64 6.60 17.79
CA LYS A 160 -11.89 5.86 19.03
C LYS A 160 -10.89 4.71 19.22
N PHE A 161 -10.14 4.76 20.32
CA PHE A 161 -9.31 3.67 20.81
C PHE A 161 -10.14 2.60 21.54
N SER A 162 -9.66 1.36 21.49
CA SER A 162 -10.20 0.15 22.11
C SER A 162 -9.09 -0.70 22.76
N PRO A 163 -8.23 -0.12 23.63
CA PRO A 163 -7.10 -0.86 24.16
C PRO A 163 -7.54 -1.95 25.13
N ASN A 164 -6.67 -2.92 25.38
CA ASN A 164 -6.88 -3.90 26.44
C ASN A 164 -6.93 -3.19 27.81
N THR A 165 -8.12 -3.08 28.39
CA THR A 165 -8.35 -2.37 29.66
C THR A 165 -7.75 -3.09 30.87
N GLY A 166 -7.39 -4.38 30.74
CA GLY A 166 -6.68 -5.14 31.76
C GLY A 166 -5.15 -4.98 31.71
N ALA A 167 -4.61 -4.38 30.65
CA ALA A 167 -3.15 -4.26 30.46
C ALA A 167 -2.51 -3.09 31.23
N ALA A 168 -3.29 -2.06 31.59
CA ALA A 168 -2.80 -0.89 32.31
C ALA A 168 -3.93 -0.12 32.99
N GLY A 169 -3.59 0.71 33.98
CA GLY A 169 -4.48 1.73 34.52
C GLY A 169 -4.59 2.90 33.55
N TRP A 170 -5.56 2.86 32.64
CA TRP A 170 -5.73 3.85 31.58
C TRP A 170 -6.37 5.16 32.05
N SER A 171 -6.00 6.28 31.42
CA SER A 171 -6.74 7.54 31.52
C SER A 171 -8.16 7.38 31.00
N LYS A 172 -9.07 8.26 31.44
CA LYS A 172 -10.51 8.15 31.25
C LYS A 172 -10.92 8.07 29.77
N ASP A 173 -10.18 8.73 28.90
CA ASP A 173 -10.41 8.80 27.46
C ASP A 173 -9.31 8.13 26.64
N PHE A 174 -8.37 7.44 27.30
CA PHE A 174 -7.14 6.86 26.74
C PHE A 174 -6.13 7.87 26.16
N ARG A 175 -6.37 9.18 26.24
CA ARG A 175 -5.62 10.19 25.48
C ARG A 175 -5.09 11.33 26.33
N THR A 176 -5.88 11.78 27.30
CA THR A 176 -5.53 12.85 28.22
C THR A 176 -4.57 12.30 29.27
N PRO A 177 -3.39 12.91 29.46
CA PRO A 177 -2.47 12.53 30.53
C PRO A 177 -3.15 12.69 31.89
N GLU A 178 -3.10 11.64 32.71
CA GLU A 178 -3.61 11.64 34.09
C GLU A 178 -2.52 11.09 35.02
N MET A 179 -2.38 11.68 36.20
CA MET A 179 -1.34 11.29 37.15
C MET A 179 -1.47 9.81 37.52
N GLY A 180 -0.38 9.06 37.34
CA GLY A 180 -0.32 7.62 37.64
C GLY A 180 -1.05 6.72 36.63
N LYS A 181 -1.52 7.26 35.49
CA LYS A 181 -2.25 6.50 34.48
C LYS A 181 -1.55 6.46 33.12
N SER A 182 -1.80 5.40 32.37
CA SER A 182 -1.35 5.23 31.00
C SER A 182 -2.25 5.97 30.02
N TYR A 183 -1.68 6.56 28.98
CA TYR A 183 -2.40 7.24 27.91
C TYR A 183 -1.67 7.07 26.57
N ILE A 184 -2.35 7.37 25.48
CA ILE A 184 -1.89 7.29 24.10
C ILE A 184 -1.82 8.70 23.52
N GLU A 185 -0.62 9.15 23.17
CA GLU A 185 -0.39 10.52 22.70
C GLU A 185 -0.89 10.77 21.27
N THR A 186 -0.84 9.72 20.46
CA THR A 186 -1.08 9.75 19.02
C THR A 186 -2.56 9.58 18.67
N GLY A 187 -2.93 9.82 17.42
CA GLY A 187 -4.26 9.52 16.90
C GLY A 187 -4.50 8.03 16.64
N VAL A 188 -5.74 7.71 16.31
CA VAL A 188 -6.07 6.42 15.69
C VAL A 188 -5.79 6.56 14.20
N TYR A 189 -5.00 5.64 13.65
CA TYR A 189 -4.64 5.61 12.25
C TYR A 189 -5.37 4.46 11.58
N ASN A 190 -6.54 4.74 11.01
CA ASN A 190 -7.27 3.78 10.18
C ASN A 190 -6.79 3.95 8.73
N MET A 191 -6.08 2.97 8.20
CA MET A 191 -5.31 3.08 6.95
C MET A 191 -5.64 1.96 5.97
N GLY A 192 -5.47 2.22 4.67
CA GLY A 192 -5.42 1.19 3.62
C GLY A 192 -6.69 0.34 3.51
N ALA A 193 -7.85 0.98 3.34
CA ALA A 193 -9.10 0.27 3.12
C ALA A 193 -9.09 -0.51 1.80
N CYS A 194 -9.53 -1.76 1.84
CA CYS A 194 -9.76 -2.59 0.67
C CYS A 194 -11.14 -3.27 0.79
N PRO A 195 -12.00 -3.19 -0.24
CA PRO A 195 -13.31 -3.82 -0.24
C PRO A 195 -13.20 -5.34 -0.19
N LEU A 196 -14.13 -5.94 0.54
CA LEU A 196 -14.33 -7.38 0.67
C LEU A 196 -15.73 -7.77 0.18
N PRO A 197 -15.94 -9.02 -0.25
CA PRO A 197 -17.28 -9.54 -0.53
C PRO A 197 -18.22 -9.42 0.67
N GLY A 198 -19.50 -9.17 0.37
CA GLY A 198 -20.57 -9.06 1.36
C GLY A 198 -20.68 -7.68 2.01
N GLY A 199 -20.28 -6.61 1.32
CA GLY A 199 -20.42 -5.24 1.82
C GLY A 199 -19.53 -4.93 3.02
N ARG A 200 -18.28 -5.41 2.99
CA ARG A 200 -17.30 -5.22 4.07
C ARG A 200 -16.05 -4.58 3.53
N ILE A 201 -15.22 -4.05 4.42
CA ILE A 201 -13.87 -3.61 4.12
C ILE A 201 -12.88 -4.22 5.10
N VAL A 202 -11.68 -4.50 4.62
CA VAL A 202 -10.51 -4.77 5.45
C VAL A 202 -9.62 -3.53 5.48
N PHE A 203 -9.00 -3.25 6.61
CA PHE A 203 -8.10 -2.11 6.78
C PHE A 203 -7.12 -2.37 7.91
N THR A 204 -6.13 -1.49 8.07
CA THR A 204 -5.20 -1.57 9.20
C THR A 204 -5.45 -0.45 10.20
N SER A 205 -5.22 -0.71 11.50
CA SER A 205 -5.42 0.27 12.56
C SER A 205 -4.52 0.05 13.77
N ASN A 206 -4.23 1.12 14.51
CA ASN A 206 -3.59 1.07 15.84
C ASN A 206 -4.60 1.18 16.99
N ARG A 207 -5.90 1.02 16.72
CA ARG A 207 -6.99 1.28 17.69
C ARG A 207 -6.89 0.51 18.99
N ASP A 208 -6.24 -0.64 19.02
CA ASP A 208 -6.06 -1.41 20.26
C ASP A 208 -4.85 -0.94 21.09
N GLY A 209 -4.15 0.11 20.66
CA GLY A 209 -3.12 0.78 21.44
C GLY A 209 -1.86 -0.07 21.67
N PHE A 210 -1.61 -1.09 20.85
CA PHE A 210 -0.40 -1.90 20.94
C PHE A 210 0.86 -1.05 20.72
N ARG A 211 1.90 -1.37 21.49
CA ARG A 211 3.22 -0.79 21.30
C ARG A 211 4.14 -1.80 20.59
N PRO A 212 4.90 -1.36 19.59
CA PRO A 212 5.93 -2.19 18.96
C PRO A 212 6.96 -2.66 19.99
N ALA A 213 7.34 -3.94 19.96
CA ALA A 213 8.21 -4.56 20.95
C ALA A 213 9.60 -3.91 21.07
N LYS A 214 10.11 -3.30 19.99
CA LYS A 214 11.42 -2.62 19.95
C LYS A 214 11.31 -1.11 19.74
N GLY A 215 10.13 -0.52 19.91
CA GLY A 215 9.90 0.92 19.74
C GLY A 215 9.96 1.42 18.29
N TYR A 216 10.07 0.52 17.30
CA TYR A 216 10.11 0.85 15.88
C TYR A 216 9.36 -0.23 15.05
N PRO A 217 8.55 0.17 14.04
CA PRO A 217 8.13 1.55 13.71
C PRO A 217 7.36 2.19 14.88
N ALA A 218 7.18 3.52 14.90
CA ALA A 218 6.61 4.19 16.08
C ALA A 218 5.15 3.79 16.39
N ILE A 219 4.42 3.29 15.40
CA ILE A 219 3.02 2.85 15.50
C ILE A 219 2.92 1.39 15.06
N ALA A 220 2.25 0.56 15.86
CA ALA A 220 1.86 -0.79 15.48
C ALA A 220 0.47 -0.76 14.83
N LEU A 221 0.38 -1.20 13.57
CA LEU A 221 -0.87 -1.37 12.85
C LEU A 221 -1.25 -2.86 12.82
N GLN A 222 -2.54 -3.15 13.02
CA GLN A 222 -3.13 -4.49 12.99
C GLN A 222 -4.26 -4.53 11.99
N LEU A 223 -4.61 -5.72 11.51
CA LEU A 223 -5.68 -5.91 10.52
C LEU A 223 -7.06 -5.92 11.20
N PHE A 224 -8.01 -5.19 10.63
CA PHE A 224 -9.41 -5.14 11.06
C PHE A 224 -10.36 -5.31 9.87
N VAL A 225 -11.57 -5.79 10.15
CA VAL A 225 -12.66 -5.87 9.19
C VAL A 225 -13.88 -5.16 9.80
N MET A 226 -14.63 -4.45 8.97
CA MET A 226 -15.93 -3.90 9.34
C MET A 226 -16.88 -3.90 8.15
N ASP A 227 -18.17 -3.68 8.42
CA ASP A 227 -19.17 -3.46 7.38
C ASP A 227 -18.96 -2.09 6.72
N ASP A 228 -19.05 -2.09 5.39
CA ASP A 228 -19.22 -0.87 4.61
C ASP A 228 -20.62 -0.28 4.86
N ARG A 229 -20.74 1.03 4.76
CA ARG A 229 -21.95 1.78 5.03
C ARG A 229 -22.01 3.03 4.16
N ASP A 230 -23.21 3.52 3.90
CA ASP A 230 -23.44 4.70 3.07
C ASP A 230 -23.66 5.99 3.88
N THR A 231 -23.45 5.92 5.19
CA THR A 231 -23.64 7.03 6.14
C THR A 231 -22.46 7.16 7.08
N ASP A 232 -22.14 8.40 7.43
CA ASP A 232 -21.05 8.70 8.37
C ASP A 232 -21.27 8.03 9.73
N ILE A 233 -20.16 7.64 10.37
CA ILE A 233 -20.19 6.99 11.68
C ILE A 233 -20.47 7.94 12.85
N GLY A 234 -20.52 9.27 12.63
CA GLY A 234 -20.62 10.28 13.69
C GLY A 234 -19.29 10.48 14.40
#